data_AF-A0A165DRI5-F1
#
_entry.id   AF-A0A165DRI5-F1
#
_cell.length_a   1.000
_cell.length_b   1.000
_cell.length_c   1.000
_cell.angle_alpha   90.00
_cell.angle_beta   90.00
_cell.angle_gamma   90.00
#
_symmetry.space_group_name_H-M   'P 1'
#
loop_
_entity.id
_entity.type
_entity.pdbx_description
1 polymer ?
#
loop_
_entity_poly.entity_id
_entity_poly.type
_entity_poly.pdbx_seq_one_letter_code
_entity_poly.pdbx_strand_id
1 'polypeptide(L)'
;MAGILAIICDIARLFARAVAYIFVGVANLLLSIATLLQGSTDVHDSNLQPKDELEGGRDDVERLRSNVKRLQRQLADAEKQIKEEKRRELGEMDQINNEWKIKFSQLEQQVSVRDQKIVSMGIELQNSQRQNAAYVEERERIQALSEARRIELLAAQSYFNTADTTSESDVVRIVQTLNAEIFKTTKAIADLFKTTHKEKPDDATLDQARKRVGQHTARLLMSSVDHEQDTVFLETAVQAAIVEFSASLTSAWDLEFLHVDTMALAHRQMRITETPSVAGRWRALAHKYEPQSSRTGHTWEEMFFHSLLASIAAVLTLAKGSQDAIASVQDNLRVLVRTILALRKMIGEEIVGTDYVVTIGVADERFVPDNMEDALDPDVKGDADKAGSPVFCPSDLGLLRVEKPTADVEENQLSMKTLIRHKVVLKRTIQELLAEANLSEDEIAEVVAQSVAVAEGYL
;
A
#
# COMPACT_ATOMS: atom_id res chain seq x y z
N MET A 1 39.99 -25.44 -1.65
CA MET A 1 41.41 -25.14 -1.32
C MET A 1 42.15 -26.36 -0.79
N ALA A 2 41.73 -27.00 0.30
CA ALA A 2 42.43 -28.17 0.88
C ALA A 2 42.59 -29.37 -0.09
N GLY A 3 41.59 -29.67 -0.92
CA GLY A 3 41.66 -30.77 -1.89
C GLY A 3 42.64 -30.54 -3.07
N ILE A 4 42.85 -29.28 -3.47
CA ILE A 4 43.78 -28.94 -4.57
C ILE A 4 45.24 -29.08 -4.10
N LEU A 5 45.52 -28.72 -2.85
CA LEU A 5 46.84 -28.90 -2.23
C LEU A 5 47.22 -30.39 -2.09
N ALA A 6 46.25 -31.28 -1.82
CA ALA A 6 46.49 -32.71 -1.76
C ALA A 6 46.89 -33.29 -3.14
N ILE A 7 46.21 -32.87 -4.20
CA ILE A 7 46.50 -33.32 -5.58
C ILE A 7 47.89 -32.83 -6.03
N ILE A 8 48.26 -31.57 -5.72
CA ILE A 8 49.58 -31.03 -6.05
C ILE A 8 50.69 -31.80 -5.30
N CYS A 9 50.47 -32.16 -4.03
CA CYS A 9 51.41 -32.97 -3.25
C CYS A 9 51.61 -34.37 -3.83
N ASP A 10 50.55 -35.03 -4.32
CA ASP A 10 50.67 -36.36 -4.91
C ASP A 10 51.32 -36.33 -6.30
N ILE A 11 51.08 -35.29 -7.10
CA ILE A 11 51.77 -35.09 -8.38
C ILE A 11 53.28 -34.85 -8.13
N ALA A 12 53.64 -34.03 -7.14
CA ALA A 12 55.04 -33.80 -6.78
C ALA A 12 55.76 -35.09 -6.32
N ARG A 13 55.08 -35.96 -5.56
CA ARG A 13 55.62 -37.27 -5.15
C ARG A 13 55.80 -38.23 -6.32
N LEU A 14 54.88 -38.23 -7.28
CA LEU A 14 54.99 -39.03 -8.51
C LEU A 14 56.16 -38.56 -9.37
N PHE A 15 56.35 -37.24 -9.50
CA PHE A 15 57.46 -36.66 -10.24
C PHE A 15 58.82 -36.99 -9.59
N ALA A 16 58.91 -36.90 -8.26
CA ALA A 16 60.12 -37.27 -7.52
C ALA A 16 60.48 -38.75 -7.69
N ARG A 17 59.49 -39.65 -7.71
CA ARG A 17 59.71 -41.09 -7.98
C ARG A 17 60.18 -41.34 -9.42
N ALA A 18 59.62 -40.64 -10.41
CA ALA A 18 60.03 -40.78 -11.80
C ALA A 18 61.48 -40.32 -12.02
N VAL A 19 61.89 -39.19 -11.42
CA VAL A 19 63.28 -38.70 -11.48
C VAL A 19 64.25 -39.67 -10.78
N ALA A 20 63.86 -40.27 -9.66
CA ALA A 20 64.67 -41.28 -8.98
C ALA A 20 64.87 -42.55 -9.84
N TYR A 21 63.83 -43.01 -10.55
CA TYR A 21 63.95 -44.15 -11.47
C TYR A 21 64.86 -43.86 -12.67
N ILE A 22 64.85 -42.63 -13.19
CA ILE A 22 65.76 -42.23 -14.27
C ILE A 22 67.21 -42.19 -13.78
N PHE A 23 67.47 -41.66 -12.58
CA PHE A 23 68.82 -41.66 -12.00
C PHE A 23 69.36 -43.07 -11.72
N VAL A 24 68.52 -43.99 -11.23
CA VAL A 24 68.89 -45.40 -11.04
C VAL A 24 69.14 -46.10 -12.39
N GLY A 25 68.36 -45.79 -13.42
CA GLY A 25 68.56 -46.30 -14.77
C GLY A 25 69.87 -45.83 -15.42
N VAL A 26 70.19 -44.53 -15.29
CA VAL A 26 71.45 -43.96 -15.82
C VAL A 26 72.66 -44.46 -15.03
N ALA A 27 72.55 -44.65 -13.72
CA ALA A 27 73.60 -45.25 -12.91
C ALA A 27 73.86 -46.73 -13.28
N ASN A 28 72.81 -47.53 -13.54
CA ASN A 28 72.94 -48.92 -13.98
C ASN A 28 73.48 -49.05 -15.41
N LEU A 29 73.20 -48.08 -16.29
CA LEU A 29 73.74 -48.03 -17.65
C LEU A 29 75.24 -47.67 -17.63
N LEU A 30 75.65 -46.73 -16.77
CA LEU A 30 77.06 -46.38 -16.59
C LEU A 30 77.86 -47.50 -15.88
N LEU A 31 77.22 -48.28 -15.00
CA LEU A 31 77.84 -49.46 -14.38
C LEU A 31 77.97 -50.66 -15.36
N SER A 32 77.07 -50.77 -16.35
CA SER A 32 77.16 -51.79 -17.42
C SER A 32 78.21 -51.45 -18.49
N ILE A 33 78.45 -50.16 -18.76
CA ILE A 33 79.48 -49.74 -19.71
C ILE A 33 80.89 -49.82 -19.07
N ALA A 34 81.00 -49.62 -17.75
CA ALA A 34 82.26 -49.79 -17.03
C ALA A 34 82.69 -51.26 -16.83
N THR A 35 81.77 -52.22 -16.93
CA THR A 35 82.06 -53.67 -16.80
C THR A 35 82.38 -54.37 -18.13
N LEU A 36 82.26 -53.69 -19.28
CA LEU A 36 82.53 -54.24 -20.61
C LEU A 36 83.92 -53.90 -21.20
N LEU A 37 84.79 -53.22 -20.45
CA LEU A 37 86.13 -52.81 -20.92
C LEU A 37 87.31 -53.32 -20.06
N GLN A 38 87.12 -54.38 -19.28
CA GLN A 38 88.21 -55.11 -18.62
C GLN A 38 88.03 -56.62 -18.77
N GLY A 39 88.92 -57.23 -19.56
CA GLY A 39 89.00 -58.67 -19.80
C GLY A 39 89.59 -58.89 -21.20
N SER A 40 90.92 -58.89 -21.32
CA SER A 40 91.73 -60.13 -21.37
C SER A 40 91.41 -60.93 -22.63
N THR A 41 92.31 -61.13 -23.59
CA THR A 41 93.49 -61.98 -23.38
C THR A 41 94.66 -61.65 -24.31
N ASP A 42 95.82 -61.37 -23.69
CA ASP A 42 97.14 -61.84 -24.11
C ASP A 42 97.20 -63.38 -24.04
N VAL A 43 97.81 -64.04 -25.03
CA VAL A 43 98.69 -65.25 -24.92
C VAL A 43 99.54 -65.25 -26.21
N HIS A 44 100.87 -64.97 -26.18
CA HIS A 44 102.00 -65.93 -26.02
C HIS A 44 102.02 -67.05 -27.09
N ASP A 45 103.11 -67.53 -27.69
CA ASP A 45 104.56 -67.36 -27.59
C ASP A 45 105.19 -68.26 -28.69
N SER A 46 106.52 -68.25 -28.84
CA SER A 46 107.41 -69.20 -29.59
C SER A 46 107.75 -68.86 -31.05
N ASN A 47 108.95 -68.42 -31.46
CA ASN A 47 110.34 -68.93 -31.31
C ASN A 47 110.78 -69.85 -32.48
N LEU A 48 112.04 -69.65 -32.91
CA LEU A 48 112.95 -70.48 -33.73
C LEU A 48 113.18 -70.13 -35.23
N GLN A 49 114.38 -69.60 -35.52
CA GLN A 49 115.27 -69.98 -36.64
C GLN A 49 115.73 -71.46 -36.48
N PRO A 50 116.33 -72.20 -37.47
CA PRO A 50 117.14 -71.74 -38.61
C PRO A 50 117.03 -72.52 -39.95
N LYS A 51 117.70 -71.97 -40.98
CA LYS A 51 118.47 -72.57 -42.10
C LYS A 51 117.97 -73.79 -42.93
N ASP A 52 118.26 -73.63 -44.23
CA ASP A 52 118.47 -74.62 -45.30
C ASP A 52 117.22 -75.23 -45.96
N GLU A 53 116.83 -74.67 -47.11
CA GLU A 53 116.60 -75.39 -48.39
C GLU A 53 116.20 -74.35 -49.47
N LEU A 54 117.23 -73.74 -50.06
CA LEU A 54 117.18 -72.95 -51.29
C LEU A 54 116.96 -73.92 -52.45
N GLU A 55 115.74 -73.95 -53.01
CA GLU A 55 115.43 -74.07 -54.45
C GLU A 55 113.96 -74.37 -54.80
N GLY A 56 113.01 -74.27 -53.84
CA GLY A 56 111.56 -74.37 -54.13
C GLY A 56 110.74 -73.07 -54.00
N GLY A 57 111.28 -72.05 -53.31
CA GLY A 57 110.51 -70.90 -52.80
C GLY A 57 110.21 -69.74 -53.75
N ARG A 58 110.55 -69.85 -55.05
CA ARG A 58 110.23 -68.79 -56.03
C ARG A 58 108.74 -68.80 -56.39
N ASP A 59 108.13 -69.97 -56.45
CA ASP A 59 106.69 -70.13 -56.74
C ASP A 59 105.81 -69.81 -55.52
N ASP A 60 106.29 -70.04 -54.30
CA ASP A 60 105.52 -69.74 -53.07
C ASP A 60 105.63 -68.27 -52.62
N VAL A 61 106.75 -67.59 -52.88
CA VAL A 61 106.85 -66.13 -52.71
C VAL A 61 106.04 -65.39 -53.77
N GLU A 62 105.94 -65.93 -54.98
CA GLU A 62 105.08 -65.39 -56.03
C GLU A 62 103.59 -65.68 -55.73
N ARG A 63 103.26 -66.85 -55.18
CA ARG A 63 101.93 -67.13 -54.60
C ARG A 63 101.60 -66.21 -53.43
N LEU A 64 102.50 -65.99 -52.48
CA LEU A 64 102.27 -65.08 -51.34
C LEU A 64 102.18 -63.61 -51.78
N ARG A 65 102.99 -63.15 -52.74
CA ARG A 65 102.82 -61.82 -53.36
C ARG A 65 101.50 -61.70 -54.11
N SER A 66 101.08 -62.76 -54.81
CA SER A 66 99.77 -62.79 -55.48
C SER A 66 98.63 -62.79 -54.47
N ASN A 67 98.79 -63.46 -53.33
CA ASN A 67 97.83 -63.49 -52.22
C ASN A 67 97.79 -62.16 -51.48
N VAL A 68 98.92 -61.48 -51.26
CA VAL A 68 98.98 -60.14 -50.67
C VAL A 68 98.38 -59.11 -51.61
N LYS A 69 98.65 -59.18 -52.92
CA LYS A 69 97.97 -58.33 -53.92
C LYS A 69 96.48 -58.63 -54.00
N ARG A 70 96.07 -59.90 -53.87
CA ARG A 70 94.67 -60.30 -53.83
C ARG A 70 93.98 -59.80 -52.56
N LEU A 71 94.62 -59.89 -51.41
CA LEU A 71 94.13 -59.38 -50.13
C LEU A 71 94.10 -57.86 -50.10
N GLN A 72 95.08 -57.16 -50.68
CA GLN A 72 95.05 -55.70 -50.83
C GLN A 72 93.93 -55.24 -51.76
N ARG A 73 93.65 -55.99 -52.84
CA ARG A 73 92.48 -55.74 -53.70
C ARG A 73 91.18 -56.03 -52.96
N GLN A 74 91.09 -57.16 -52.24
CA GLN A 74 89.94 -57.49 -51.42
C GLN A 74 89.70 -56.48 -50.29
N LEU A 75 90.77 -55.94 -49.69
CA LEU A 75 90.68 -54.90 -48.67
C LEU A 75 90.23 -53.58 -49.28
N ALA A 76 90.77 -53.19 -50.44
CA ALA A 76 90.34 -51.98 -51.16
C ALA A 76 88.89 -52.09 -51.66
N ASP A 77 88.47 -53.27 -52.15
CA ASP A 77 87.11 -53.55 -52.58
C ASP A 77 86.15 -53.59 -51.38
N ALA A 78 86.56 -54.18 -50.26
CA ALA A 78 85.78 -54.18 -49.01
C ALA A 78 85.69 -52.77 -48.40
N GLU A 79 86.77 -51.98 -48.40
CA GLU A 79 86.75 -50.58 -47.98
C GLU A 79 85.85 -49.74 -48.87
N LYS A 80 85.86 -50.00 -50.19
CA LYS A 80 84.96 -49.34 -51.13
C LYS A 80 83.50 -49.73 -50.87
N GLN A 81 83.22 -51.03 -50.67
CA GLN A 81 81.89 -51.53 -50.33
C GLN A 81 81.40 -50.96 -49.00
N ILE A 82 82.23 -50.97 -47.95
CA ILE A 82 81.91 -50.37 -46.63
C ILE A 82 81.63 -48.87 -46.79
N LYS A 83 82.39 -48.17 -47.63
CA LYS A 83 82.20 -46.73 -47.87
C LYS A 83 80.91 -46.45 -48.66
N GLU A 84 80.57 -47.29 -49.63
CA GLU A 84 79.32 -47.21 -50.39
C GLU A 84 78.10 -47.58 -49.53
N GLU A 85 78.18 -48.65 -48.75
CA GLU A 85 77.17 -49.08 -47.78
C GLU A 85 76.93 -47.99 -46.74
N LYS A 86 78.00 -47.46 -46.12
CA LYS A 86 77.91 -46.37 -45.16
C LYS A 86 77.34 -45.09 -45.77
N ARG A 87 77.64 -44.81 -47.05
CA ARG A 87 77.05 -43.68 -47.77
C ARG A 87 75.56 -43.90 -48.06
N ARG A 88 75.16 -45.14 -48.35
CA ARG A 88 73.75 -45.53 -48.53
C ARG A 88 72.99 -45.42 -47.21
N GLU A 89 73.53 -45.96 -46.12
CA GLU A 89 72.97 -45.84 -44.76
C GLU A 89 72.84 -44.38 -44.33
N LEU A 90 73.85 -43.54 -44.57
CA LEU A 90 73.78 -42.09 -44.31
C LEU A 90 72.66 -41.43 -45.14
N GLY A 91 72.51 -41.81 -46.40
CA GLY A 91 71.44 -41.29 -47.26
C GLY A 91 70.04 -41.72 -46.82
N GLU A 92 69.87 -42.98 -46.42
CA GLU A 92 68.63 -43.52 -45.86
C GLU A 92 68.29 -42.83 -44.52
N MET A 93 69.30 -42.64 -43.66
CA MET A 93 69.16 -41.91 -42.40
C MET A 93 68.77 -40.44 -42.63
N ASP A 94 69.36 -39.78 -43.63
CA ASP A 94 69.02 -38.40 -43.99
C ASP A 94 67.58 -38.27 -44.53
N GLN A 95 67.13 -39.25 -45.33
CA GLN A 95 65.73 -39.31 -45.79
C GLN A 95 64.76 -39.46 -44.62
N ILE A 96 65.01 -40.43 -43.74
CA ILE A 96 64.19 -40.67 -42.55
C ILE A 96 64.18 -39.42 -41.66
N ASN A 97 65.33 -38.79 -41.44
CA ASN A 97 65.44 -37.56 -40.65
C ASN A 97 64.64 -36.40 -41.28
N ASN A 98 64.66 -36.26 -42.61
CA ASN A 98 63.86 -35.25 -43.31
C ASN A 98 62.35 -35.54 -43.22
N GLU A 99 61.92 -36.79 -43.36
CA GLU A 99 60.52 -37.19 -43.18
C GLU A 99 60.04 -36.89 -41.76
N TRP A 100 60.84 -37.23 -40.74
CA TRP A 100 60.52 -36.92 -39.35
C TRP A 100 60.46 -35.42 -39.09
N LYS A 101 61.37 -34.62 -39.67
CA LYS A 101 61.31 -33.15 -39.56
C LYS A 101 60.01 -32.59 -40.14
N ILE A 102 59.60 -33.08 -41.31
CA ILE A 102 58.33 -32.66 -41.94
C ILE A 102 57.15 -33.06 -41.07
N LYS A 103 57.11 -34.30 -40.59
CA LYS A 103 56.02 -34.81 -39.74
C LYS A 103 55.95 -34.07 -38.40
N PHE A 104 57.10 -33.75 -37.82
CA PHE A 104 57.21 -32.97 -36.59
C PHE A 104 56.66 -31.55 -36.81
N SER A 105 57.09 -30.86 -37.88
CA SER A 105 56.57 -29.55 -38.26
C SER A 105 55.05 -29.55 -38.48
N GLN A 106 54.50 -30.59 -39.12
CA GLN A 106 53.05 -30.73 -39.31
C GLN A 106 52.31 -30.92 -37.99
N LEU A 107 52.82 -31.76 -37.08
CA LEU A 107 52.22 -31.95 -35.76
C LEU A 107 52.29 -30.68 -34.93
N GLU A 108 53.41 -29.96 -34.97
CA GLU A 108 53.59 -28.68 -34.29
C GLU A 108 52.59 -27.63 -34.78
N GLN A 109 52.36 -27.55 -36.10
CA GLN A 109 51.34 -26.69 -36.69
C GLN A 109 49.92 -27.11 -36.25
N GLN A 110 49.62 -28.41 -36.23
CA GLN A 110 48.31 -28.90 -35.77
C GLN A 110 48.05 -28.60 -34.29
N VAL A 111 49.06 -28.75 -33.43
CA VAL A 111 48.98 -28.39 -32.01
C VAL A 111 48.73 -26.89 -31.89
N SER A 112 49.50 -26.06 -32.60
CA SER A 112 49.31 -24.61 -32.60
C SER A 112 47.89 -24.18 -33.03
N VAL A 113 47.34 -24.79 -34.09
CA VAL A 113 45.96 -24.51 -34.55
C VAL A 113 44.92 -24.95 -33.51
N ARG A 114 45.11 -26.12 -32.88
CA ARG A 114 44.21 -26.58 -31.81
C ARG A 114 44.28 -25.69 -30.58
N ASP A 115 45.47 -25.24 -30.20
CA ASP A 115 45.67 -24.34 -29.06
C ASP A 115 45.00 -22.98 -29.31
N GLN A 116 45.17 -22.41 -30.51
CA GLN A 116 44.45 -21.19 -30.91
C GLN A 116 42.93 -21.39 -30.83
N LYS A 117 42.42 -22.54 -31.28
CA LYS A 117 41.00 -22.86 -31.21
C LYS A 117 40.50 -22.97 -29.76
N ILE A 118 41.25 -23.65 -28.88
CA ILE A 118 40.91 -23.77 -27.45
C ILE A 118 40.85 -22.37 -26.80
N VAL A 119 41.82 -21.50 -27.10
CA VAL A 119 41.82 -20.12 -26.60
C VAL A 119 40.60 -19.35 -27.10
N SER A 120 40.27 -19.43 -28.40
CA SER A 120 39.10 -18.75 -28.97
C SER A 120 37.78 -19.21 -28.33
N MET A 121 37.59 -20.52 -28.17
CA MET A 121 36.41 -21.09 -27.51
C MET A 121 36.36 -20.72 -26.02
N GLY A 122 37.52 -20.59 -25.35
CA GLY A 122 37.59 -20.14 -23.97
C GLY A 122 37.10 -18.70 -23.79
N ILE A 123 37.45 -17.81 -24.72
CA ILE A 123 36.97 -16.41 -24.73
C ILE A 123 35.46 -16.36 -25.00
N GLU A 124 34.96 -17.13 -25.96
CA GLU A 124 33.52 -17.21 -26.25
C GLU A 124 32.71 -17.73 -25.06
N LEU A 125 33.18 -18.79 -24.41
CA LEU A 125 32.54 -19.33 -23.21
C LEU A 125 32.51 -18.30 -22.09
N GLN A 126 33.62 -17.59 -21.85
CA GLN A 126 33.69 -16.56 -20.84
C GLN A 126 32.73 -15.39 -21.14
N ASN A 127 32.64 -14.97 -22.40
CA ASN A 127 31.72 -13.92 -22.83
C ASN A 127 30.26 -14.35 -22.65
N SER A 128 29.92 -15.58 -23.03
CA SER A 128 28.58 -16.14 -22.85
C SER A 128 28.22 -16.27 -21.36
N GLN A 129 29.16 -16.68 -20.51
CA GLN A 129 28.96 -16.73 -19.06
C GLN A 129 28.71 -15.34 -18.46
N ARG A 130 29.45 -14.32 -18.89
CA ARG A 130 29.23 -12.93 -18.45
C ARG A 130 27.86 -12.41 -18.88
N GLN A 131 27.46 -12.69 -20.11
CA GLN A 131 26.13 -12.31 -20.61
C GLN A 131 25.02 -13.01 -19.82
N ASN A 132 25.15 -14.33 -19.58
CA ASN A 132 24.18 -15.07 -18.78
C ASN A 132 24.08 -14.54 -17.35
N ALA A 133 25.22 -14.21 -16.72
CA ALA A 133 25.22 -13.62 -15.38
C ALA A 133 24.48 -12.27 -15.37
N ALA A 134 24.73 -11.40 -16.35
CA ALA A 134 24.02 -10.13 -16.49
C ALA A 134 22.52 -10.31 -16.75
N TYR A 135 22.11 -11.29 -17.55
CA TYR A 135 20.70 -11.60 -17.77
C TYR A 135 20.00 -12.15 -16.53
N VAL A 136 20.68 -12.97 -15.74
CA VAL A 136 20.15 -13.48 -14.47
C VAL A 136 19.94 -12.33 -13.49
N GLU A 137 20.92 -11.44 -13.34
CA GLU A 137 20.82 -10.26 -12.48
C GLU A 137 19.68 -9.32 -12.92
N GLU A 138 19.56 -9.03 -14.22
CA GLU A 138 18.47 -8.18 -14.73
C GLU A 138 17.09 -8.82 -14.53
N ARG A 139 16.98 -10.14 -14.74
CA ARG A 139 15.74 -10.87 -14.49
C ARG A 139 15.35 -10.82 -13.02
N GLU A 140 16.29 -11.03 -12.11
CA GLU A 140 16.05 -10.94 -10.66
C GLU A 140 15.61 -9.53 -10.26
N ARG A 141 16.25 -8.49 -10.82
CA ARG A 141 15.88 -7.09 -10.62
C ARG A 141 14.45 -6.80 -11.09
N ILE A 142 14.09 -7.22 -12.31
CA ILE A 142 12.74 -7.01 -12.86
C ILE A 142 11.70 -7.77 -12.02
N GLN A 143 12.01 -9.00 -11.61
CA GLN A 143 11.12 -9.80 -10.78
C GLN A 143 10.86 -9.14 -9.42
N ALA A 144 11.90 -8.62 -8.77
CA ALA A 144 11.77 -7.89 -7.52
C ALA A 144 10.90 -6.62 -7.66
N LEU A 145 11.10 -5.85 -8.74
CA LEU A 145 10.30 -4.65 -9.02
C LEU A 145 8.82 -4.99 -9.30
N SER A 146 8.57 -6.05 -10.07
CA SER A 146 7.22 -6.51 -10.37
C SER A 146 6.49 -6.96 -9.11
N GLU A 147 7.18 -7.69 -8.23
CA GLU A 147 6.62 -8.16 -6.97
C GLU A 147 6.30 -6.99 -6.02
N ALA A 148 7.19 -5.99 -5.93
CA ALA A 148 6.93 -4.78 -5.16
C ALA A 148 5.67 -4.04 -5.65
N ARG A 149 5.55 -3.82 -6.97
CA ARG A 149 4.36 -3.19 -7.56
C ARG A 149 3.09 -3.99 -7.36
N ARG A 150 3.18 -5.32 -7.40
CA ARG A 150 2.03 -6.21 -7.12
C ARG A 150 1.54 -6.03 -5.68
N ILE A 151 2.46 -5.96 -4.72
CA ILE A 151 2.12 -5.75 -3.30
C ILE A 151 1.49 -4.37 -3.10
N GLU A 152 2.06 -3.32 -3.68
CA GLU A 152 1.51 -1.95 -3.62
C GLU A 152 0.10 -1.88 -4.23
N LEU A 153 -0.10 -2.52 -5.38
CA LEU A 153 -1.39 -2.53 -6.07
C LEU A 153 -2.44 -3.32 -5.26
N LEU A 154 -2.07 -4.44 -4.64
CA LEU A 154 -2.98 -5.16 -3.75
C LEU A 154 -3.34 -4.36 -2.50
N ALA A 155 -2.37 -3.63 -1.92
CA ALA A 155 -2.64 -2.74 -0.80
C ALA A 155 -3.60 -1.60 -1.20
N ALA A 156 -3.38 -0.99 -2.37
CA ALA A 156 -4.27 0.02 -2.93
C ALA A 156 -5.67 -0.54 -3.23
N GLN A 157 -5.77 -1.72 -3.85
CA GLN A 157 -7.06 -2.36 -4.11
C GLN A 157 -7.82 -2.70 -2.82
N SER A 158 -7.14 -3.23 -1.80
CA SER A 158 -7.74 -3.47 -0.48
C SER A 158 -8.25 -2.17 0.15
N TYR A 159 -7.49 -1.08 -0.01
CA TYR A 159 -7.87 0.24 0.48
C TYR A 159 -9.13 0.78 -0.23
N PHE A 160 -9.24 0.64 -1.55
CA PHE A 160 -10.38 1.15 -2.34
C PHE A 160 -11.61 0.24 -2.35
N ASN A 161 -11.45 -1.08 -2.21
CA ASN A 161 -12.56 -2.05 -2.27
C ASN A 161 -13.20 -2.33 -0.90
N THR A 162 -12.96 -1.48 0.12
CA THR A 162 -13.70 -1.65 1.38
C THR A 162 -15.17 -1.29 1.12
N ALA A 163 -16.03 -2.31 1.09
CA ALA A 163 -17.47 -2.13 0.96
C ALA A 163 -18.05 -1.43 2.20
N ASP A 164 -19.16 -0.74 2.01
CA ASP A 164 -19.95 -0.16 3.09
C ASP A 164 -20.40 -1.29 4.03
N THR A 165 -20.18 -1.12 5.35
CA THR A 165 -20.62 -2.12 6.34
C THR A 165 -22.09 -1.97 6.71
N THR A 166 -22.70 -0.85 6.31
CA THR A 166 -24.07 -0.44 6.64
C THR A 166 -24.79 0.02 5.38
N SER A 167 -26.07 -0.34 5.23
CA SER A 167 -26.85 -0.01 4.04
C SER A 167 -27.54 1.36 4.13
N GLU A 168 -27.89 1.96 2.99
CA GLU A 168 -28.73 3.19 2.94
C GLU A 168 -30.03 3.02 3.73
N SER A 169 -30.68 1.87 3.62
CA SER A 169 -31.92 1.58 4.35
C SER A 169 -31.74 1.56 5.87
N ASP A 170 -30.55 1.18 6.36
CA ASP A 170 -30.26 1.23 7.80
C ASP A 170 -30.12 2.67 8.28
N VAL A 171 -29.48 3.55 7.48
CA VAL A 171 -29.39 4.99 7.77
C VAL A 171 -30.77 5.63 7.77
N VAL A 172 -31.57 5.39 6.74
CA VAL A 172 -32.96 5.89 6.66
C VAL A 172 -33.76 5.43 7.87
N ARG A 173 -33.68 4.15 8.23
CA ARG A 173 -34.39 3.59 9.39
C ARG A 173 -33.97 4.28 10.68
N ILE A 174 -32.68 4.50 10.93
CA ILE A 174 -32.26 5.11 12.20
C ILE A 174 -32.66 6.59 12.30
N VAL A 175 -32.69 7.34 11.19
CA VAL A 175 -33.18 8.72 11.18
C VAL A 175 -34.67 8.75 11.51
N GLN A 176 -35.45 7.84 10.93
CA GLN A 176 -36.88 7.70 11.26
C GLN A 176 -37.11 7.29 12.73
N THR A 177 -36.33 6.34 13.25
CA THR A 177 -36.36 5.97 14.67
C THR A 177 -36.01 7.17 15.55
N LEU A 178 -35.00 7.94 15.17
CA LEU A 178 -34.60 9.14 15.89
C LEU A 178 -35.73 10.17 15.92
N ASN A 179 -36.35 10.51 14.79
CA ASN A 179 -37.50 11.41 14.73
C ASN A 179 -38.67 10.93 15.62
N ALA A 180 -38.97 9.63 15.62
CA ALA A 180 -40.01 9.05 16.47
C ALA A 180 -39.70 9.18 17.97
N GLU A 181 -38.45 8.93 18.38
CA GLU A 181 -38.03 9.11 19.78
C GLU A 181 -37.97 10.59 20.19
N ILE A 182 -37.62 11.50 19.28
CA ILE A 182 -37.67 12.95 19.51
C ILE A 182 -39.12 13.33 19.83
N PHE A 183 -40.05 13.01 18.93
CA PHE A 183 -41.47 13.31 19.09
C PHE A 183 -42.04 12.74 20.41
N LYS A 184 -41.78 11.46 20.69
CA LYS A 184 -42.23 10.79 21.91
C LYS A 184 -41.66 11.45 23.17
N THR A 185 -40.39 11.83 23.16
CA THR A 185 -39.75 12.50 24.30
C THR A 185 -40.32 13.89 24.51
N THR A 186 -40.54 14.66 23.43
CA THR A 186 -41.22 15.95 23.47
C THR A 186 -42.60 15.83 24.11
N LYS A 187 -43.43 14.88 23.65
CA LYS A 187 -44.77 14.65 24.22
C LYS A 187 -44.72 14.32 25.70
N ALA A 188 -43.81 13.42 26.11
CA ALA A 188 -43.65 13.08 27.53
C ALA A 188 -43.23 14.28 28.39
N ILE A 189 -42.39 15.18 27.87
CA ILE A 189 -42.01 16.42 28.58
C ILE A 189 -43.22 17.36 28.71
N ALA A 190 -43.98 17.53 27.63
CA ALA A 190 -45.17 18.38 27.59
C ALA A 190 -46.28 17.87 28.54
N ASP A 191 -46.55 16.57 28.55
CA ASP A 191 -47.56 15.94 29.43
C ASP A 191 -47.22 16.10 30.93
N LEU A 192 -45.93 16.21 31.25
CA LEU A 192 -45.43 16.38 32.61
C LEU A 192 -45.20 17.86 32.98
N PHE A 193 -45.42 18.77 32.05
CA PHE A 193 -45.20 20.20 32.25
C PHE A 193 -46.15 20.75 33.31
N LYS A 194 -45.60 21.53 34.23
CA LYS A 194 -46.37 22.26 35.24
C LYS A 194 -45.76 23.62 35.46
N THR A 195 -46.60 24.64 35.50
CA THR A 195 -46.15 26.00 35.79
C THR A 195 -45.86 26.13 37.28
N THR A 196 -44.60 26.31 37.66
CA THR A 196 -44.19 26.44 39.08
C THR A 196 -43.90 27.88 39.48
N HIS A 197 -43.43 28.72 38.55
CA HIS A 197 -42.88 30.03 38.88
C HIS A 197 -43.86 31.17 38.58
N LYS A 198 -44.39 31.81 39.63
CA LYS A 198 -44.99 33.16 39.53
C LYS A 198 -43.93 34.27 39.46
N GLU A 199 -42.70 33.98 39.90
CA GLU A 199 -41.57 34.92 39.87
C GLU A 199 -40.79 34.77 38.55
N LYS A 200 -40.40 35.90 37.95
CA LYS A 200 -39.61 35.90 36.72
C LYS A 200 -38.23 35.28 37.01
N PRO A 201 -37.71 34.39 36.14
CA PRO A 201 -36.32 33.96 36.23
C PRO A 201 -35.40 35.18 36.15
N ASP A 202 -34.21 35.09 36.74
CA ASP A 202 -33.23 36.17 36.67
C ASP A 202 -32.77 36.41 35.22
N ASP A 203 -32.46 37.68 34.92
CA ASP A 203 -32.14 38.11 33.54
C ASP A 203 -30.94 37.32 32.96
N ALA A 204 -29.98 36.91 33.79
CA ALA A 204 -28.85 36.10 33.36
C ALA A 204 -29.26 34.70 32.88
N THR A 205 -30.17 34.03 33.59
CA THR A 205 -30.69 32.73 33.18
C THR A 205 -31.57 32.85 31.93
N LEU A 206 -32.38 33.92 31.84
CA LEU A 206 -33.18 34.20 30.63
C LEU A 206 -32.29 34.44 29.41
N ASP A 207 -31.22 35.22 29.55
CA ASP A 207 -30.29 35.48 28.45
C ASP A 207 -29.51 34.23 28.04
N GLN A 208 -29.15 33.37 29.00
CA GLN A 208 -28.53 32.08 28.69
C GLN A 208 -29.50 31.15 27.96
N ALA A 209 -30.77 31.12 28.38
CA ALA A 209 -31.79 30.32 27.73
C ALA A 209 -32.10 30.83 26.30
N ARG A 210 -32.20 32.16 26.12
CA ARG A 210 -32.35 32.80 24.80
C ARG A 210 -31.22 32.45 23.84
N LYS A 211 -29.97 32.43 24.34
CA LYS A 211 -28.80 32.02 23.54
C LYS A 211 -28.86 30.56 23.09
N ARG A 212 -29.54 29.68 23.84
CA ARG A 212 -29.63 28.25 23.53
C ARG A 212 -30.78 27.90 22.59
N VAL A 213 -31.93 28.56 22.74
CA VAL A 213 -33.17 28.22 22.01
C VAL A 213 -33.44 29.19 20.84
N GLY A 214 -32.70 30.30 20.78
CA GLY A 214 -32.90 31.34 19.79
C GLY A 214 -33.94 32.39 20.20
N GLN A 215 -33.81 33.59 19.64
CA GLN A 215 -34.58 34.76 20.05
C GLN A 215 -36.08 34.67 19.69
N HIS A 216 -36.44 33.95 18.63
CA HIS A 216 -37.84 33.81 18.21
C HIS A 216 -38.60 32.85 19.12
N THR A 217 -38.08 31.64 19.31
CA THR A 217 -38.65 30.63 20.20
C THR A 217 -38.71 31.14 21.63
N ALA A 218 -37.68 31.83 22.11
CA ALA A 218 -37.70 32.41 23.46
C ALA A 218 -38.81 33.44 23.64
N ARG A 219 -39.08 34.30 22.65
CA ARG A 219 -40.19 35.26 22.72
C ARG A 219 -41.55 34.55 22.74
N LEU A 220 -41.73 33.54 21.91
CA LEU A 220 -42.94 32.73 21.87
C LEU A 220 -43.22 32.06 23.23
N LEU A 221 -42.21 31.44 23.85
CA LEU A 221 -42.34 30.80 25.16
C LEU A 221 -42.59 31.81 26.28
N MET A 222 -42.04 33.03 26.15
CA MET A 222 -42.24 34.10 27.13
C MET A 222 -43.57 34.85 26.97
N SER A 223 -44.33 34.58 25.89
CA SER A 223 -45.63 35.19 25.64
C SER A 223 -46.65 34.86 26.74
N SER A 224 -47.79 35.53 26.74
CA SER A 224 -48.87 35.38 27.72
C SER A 224 -49.68 34.07 27.54
N VAL A 225 -49.27 33.18 26.64
CA VAL A 225 -49.91 31.87 26.44
C VAL A 225 -49.77 31.00 27.69
N ASP A 226 -50.89 30.37 28.08
CA ASP A 226 -50.91 29.36 29.14
C ASP A 226 -50.45 28.00 28.60
N HIS A 227 -49.14 27.77 28.68
CA HIS A 227 -48.50 26.53 28.20
C HIS A 227 -48.94 25.27 28.95
N GLU A 228 -49.65 25.39 30.07
CA GLU A 228 -50.20 24.26 30.82
C GLU A 228 -51.54 23.78 30.23
N GLN A 229 -52.31 24.69 29.61
CA GLN A 229 -53.55 24.35 28.91
C GLN A 229 -53.34 24.04 27.43
N ASP A 230 -52.37 24.73 26.80
CA ASP A 230 -52.00 24.51 25.40
C ASP A 230 -50.50 24.26 25.28
N THR A 231 -50.12 22.99 25.13
CA THR A 231 -48.72 22.57 25.06
C THR A 231 -48.11 22.73 23.67
N VAL A 232 -48.84 23.16 22.64
CA VAL A 232 -48.35 23.13 21.24
C VAL A 232 -47.07 23.95 21.06
N PHE A 233 -46.99 25.14 21.65
CA PHE A 233 -45.78 25.99 21.55
C PHE A 233 -44.61 25.43 22.37
N LEU A 234 -44.90 24.85 23.53
CA LEU A 234 -43.89 24.18 24.36
C LEU A 234 -43.31 22.96 23.64
N GLU A 235 -44.17 22.10 23.10
CA GLU A 235 -43.78 20.92 22.32
C GLU A 235 -42.93 21.32 21.12
N THR A 236 -43.37 22.31 20.37
CA THR A 236 -42.65 22.84 19.20
C THR A 236 -41.25 23.31 19.58
N ALA A 237 -41.11 24.04 20.68
CA ALA A 237 -39.82 24.54 21.14
C ALA A 237 -38.88 23.43 21.67
N VAL A 238 -39.41 22.49 22.47
CA VAL A 238 -38.64 21.35 22.97
C VAL A 238 -38.17 20.47 21.80
N GLN A 239 -39.06 20.18 20.85
CA GLN A 239 -38.74 19.39 19.67
C GLN A 239 -37.66 20.06 18.82
N ALA A 240 -37.81 21.35 18.52
CA ALA A 240 -36.80 22.11 17.77
C ALA A 240 -35.43 22.06 18.45
N ALA A 241 -35.37 22.25 19.76
CA ALA A 241 -34.11 22.19 20.52
C ALA A 241 -33.43 20.82 20.43
N ILE A 242 -34.21 19.72 20.51
CA ILE A 242 -33.67 18.36 20.39
C ILE A 242 -33.20 18.09 18.94
N VAL A 243 -33.94 18.56 17.95
CA VAL A 243 -33.62 18.38 16.52
C VAL A 243 -32.35 19.13 16.14
N GLU A 244 -32.22 20.40 16.54
CA GLU A 244 -31.02 21.21 16.31
C GLU A 244 -29.79 20.59 16.99
N PHE A 245 -29.95 20.12 18.23
CA PHE A 245 -28.90 19.40 18.95
C PHE A 245 -28.48 18.14 18.20
N SER A 246 -29.44 17.35 17.72
CA SER A 246 -29.20 16.11 16.98
C SER A 246 -28.45 16.36 15.68
N ALA A 247 -28.89 17.35 14.89
CA ALA A 247 -28.26 17.72 13.63
C ALA A 247 -26.83 18.24 13.82
N SER A 248 -26.62 19.08 14.85
CA SER A 248 -25.30 19.59 15.21
C SER A 248 -24.35 18.46 15.60
N LEU A 249 -24.81 17.53 16.44
CA LEU A 249 -24.00 16.41 16.90
C LEU A 249 -23.70 15.42 15.76
N THR A 250 -24.67 15.11 14.89
CA THR A 250 -24.43 14.23 13.74
C THR A 250 -23.48 14.85 12.71
N SER A 251 -23.50 16.17 12.54
CA SER A 251 -22.68 16.89 11.55
C SER A 251 -21.28 17.25 12.08
N ALA A 252 -21.06 17.15 13.39
CA ALA A 252 -19.80 17.53 14.02
C ALA A 252 -18.65 16.62 13.60
N TRP A 253 -17.55 17.24 13.18
CA TRP A 253 -16.28 16.56 12.88
C TRP A 253 -15.38 16.42 14.11
N ASP A 254 -15.59 17.26 15.12
CA ASP A 254 -14.90 17.25 16.40
C ASP A 254 -15.95 17.37 17.52
N LEU A 255 -16.09 16.31 18.31
CA LEU A 255 -17.04 16.23 19.42
C LEU A 255 -16.64 17.11 20.61
N GLU A 256 -15.37 17.49 20.76
CA GLU A 256 -14.93 18.46 21.77
C GLU A 256 -15.27 19.89 21.33
N PHE A 257 -15.24 20.15 20.01
CA PHE A 257 -15.46 21.48 19.44
C PHE A 257 -16.52 21.46 18.33
N LEU A 258 -17.80 21.32 18.72
CA LEU A 258 -18.94 21.20 17.81
C LEU A 258 -19.08 22.31 16.74
N HIS A 259 -18.41 23.45 16.90
CA HIS A 259 -18.49 24.61 16.01
C HIS A 259 -17.23 24.85 15.16
N VAL A 260 -16.24 23.95 15.19
CA VAL A 260 -15.01 24.10 14.41
C VAL A 260 -15.14 23.41 13.05
N ASP A 261 -15.35 24.22 12.02
CA ASP A 261 -15.66 23.74 10.66
C ASP A 261 -14.43 23.40 9.80
N THR A 262 -13.21 23.37 10.35
CA THR A 262 -11.99 23.20 9.53
C THR A 262 -11.95 21.86 8.80
N MET A 263 -12.29 20.76 9.49
CA MET A 263 -12.37 19.42 8.89
C MET A 263 -13.57 19.29 7.95
N ALA A 264 -14.72 19.91 8.31
CA ALA A 264 -15.90 19.95 7.45
C ALA A 264 -15.61 20.65 6.12
N LEU A 265 -14.88 21.77 6.16
CA LEU A 265 -14.47 22.53 4.98
C LEU A 265 -13.48 21.73 4.12
N ALA A 266 -12.50 21.08 4.74
CA ALA A 266 -11.57 20.20 4.03
C ALA A 266 -12.30 19.05 3.33
N HIS A 267 -13.26 18.41 4.02
CA HIS A 267 -14.09 17.36 3.42
C HIS A 267 -14.92 17.86 2.25
N ARG A 268 -15.57 19.02 2.40
CA ARG A 268 -16.36 19.65 1.33
C ARG A 268 -15.50 19.90 0.10
N GLN A 269 -14.26 20.35 0.28
CA GLN A 269 -13.32 20.54 -0.83
C GLN A 269 -12.94 19.18 -1.46
N MET A 270 -12.61 18.17 -0.66
CA MET A 270 -12.27 16.83 -1.14
C MET A 270 -13.42 16.20 -1.93
N ARG A 271 -14.67 16.37 -1.50
CA ARG A 271 -15.85 15.89 -2.24
C ARG A 271 -15.95 16.44 -3.66
N ILE A 272 -15.46 17.67 -3.88
CA ILE A 272 -15.48 18.31 -5.20
C ILE A 272 -14.27 17.82 -6.02
N THR A 273 -13.06 17.86 -5.43
CA THR A 273 -11.81 17.64 -6.18
C THR A 273 -11.44 16.18 -6.35
N GLU A 274 -11.82 15.32 -5.41
CA GLU A 274 -11.43 13.92 -5.39
C GLU A 274 -12.55 12.98 -5.89
N THR A 275 -12.20 11.70 -6.00
CA THR A 275 -13.19 10.65 -6.24
C THR A 275 -14.01 10.38 -4.97
N PRO A 276 -15.29 9.96 -5.08
CA PRO A 276 -16.12 9.67 -3.90
C PRO A 276 -15.50 8.66 -2.94
N SER A 277 -14.80 7.65 -3.45
CA SER A 277 -14.13 6.65 -2.62
C SER A 277 -12.98 7.23 -1.79
N VAL A 278 -12.22 8.18 -2.34
CA VAL A 278 -11.14 8.88 -1.61
C VAL A 278 -11.73 9.79 -0.53
N ALA A 279 -12.70 10.64 -0.88
CA ALA A 279 -13.33 11.56 0.07
C ALA A 279 -14.04 10.82 1.22
N GLY A 280 -14.87 9.81 0.88
CA GLY A 280 -15.57 9.00 1.88
C GLY A 280 -14.63 8.19 2.77
N ARG A 281 -13.50 7.70 2.24
CA ARG A 281 -12.51 6.98 3.05
C ARG A 281 -11.76 7.91 3.99
N TRP A 282 -11.43 9.11 3.53
CA TRP A 282 -10.84 10.14 4.38
C TRP A 282 -11.78 10.49 5.53
N ARG A 283 -13.07 10.73 5.25
CA ARG A 283 -14.12 10.95 6.26
C ARG A 283 -14.18 9.78 7.25
N ALA A 284 -14.24 8.55 6.76
CA ALA A 284 -14.30 7.36 7.60
C ALA A 284 -13.11 7.24 8.56
N LEU A 285 -11.91 7.49 8.06
CA LEU A 285 -10.70 7.47 8.90
C LEU A 285 -10.68 8.63 9.90
N ALA A 286 -11.10 9.83 9.49
CA ALA A 286 -11.16 10.99 10.37
C ALA A 286 -12.10 10.74 11.57
N HIS A 287 -13.29 10.20 11.32
CA HIS A 287 -14.23 9.84 12.40
C HIS A 287 -13.73 8.65 13.24
N LYS A 288 -13.14 7.63 12.62
CA LYS A 288 -12.64 6.43 13.32
C LYS A 288 -11.55 6.74 14.34
N TYR A 289 -10.66 7.68 14.02
CA TYR A 289 -9.52 8.04 14.87
C TYR A 289 -9.79 9.25 15.77
N GLU A 290 -11.02 9.75 15.79
CA GLU A 290 -11.44 10.74 16.78
C GLU A 290 -11.33 10.17 18.21
N PRO A 291 -10.95 10.98 19.21
CA PRO A 291 -10.94 10.54 20.60
C PRO A 291 -12.28 9.93 21.00
N GLN A 292 -12.27 8.77 21.67
CA GLN A 292 -13.51 8.10 22.13
C GLN A 292 -14.12 8.74 23.38
N SER A 293 -13.39 9.66 24.01
CA SER A 293 -13.80 10.38 25.21
C SER A 293 -13.27 11.80 25.15
N SER A 294 -13.92 12.69 25.90
CA SER A 294 -13.45 14.06 26.09
C SER A 294 -12.08 14.12 26.76
N ARG A 295 -11.43 15.29 26.67
CA ARG A 295 -10.16 15.56 27.38
C ARG A 295 -10.28 15.45 28.90
N THR A 296 -11.49 15.62 29.41
CA THR A 296 -11.83 15.47 30.84
C THR A 296 -12.05 14.02 31.28
N GLY A 297 -12.02 13.06 30.35
CA GLY A 297 -12.21 11.63 30.63
C GLY A 297 -13.67 11.17 30.65
N HIS A 298 -14.64 12.08 30.54
CA HIS A 298 -16.04 11.73 30.37
C HIS A 298 -16.31 11.12 29.00
N THR A 299 -17.20 10.13 28.96
CA THR A 299 -17.70 9.59 27.69
C THR A 299 -18.50 10.64 26.94
N TRP A 300 -18.49 10.58 25.61
CA TRP A 300 -19.30 11.48 24.79
C TRP A 300 -20.78 11.38 25.12
N GLU A 301 -21.28 10.18 25.39
CA GLU A 301 -22.67 9.96 25.78
C GLU A 301 -23.04 10.77 27.04
N GLU A 302 -22.21 10.73 28.09
CA GLU A 302 -22.46 11.48 29.33
C GLU A 302 -22.44 13.00 29.09
N MET A 303 -21.43 13.48 28.37
CA MET A 303 -21.28 14.91 28.09
C MET A 303 -22.46 15.45 27.29
N PHE A 304 -22.86 14.75 26.23
CA PHE A 304 -23.96 15.17 25.37
C PHE A 304 -25.32 15.00 26.04
N PHE A 305 -25.49 13.99 26.89
CA PHE A 305 -26.67 13.88 27.75
C PHE A 305 -26.85 15.13 28.63
N HIS A 306 -25.79 15.60 29.31
CA HIS A 306 -25.87 16.81 30.13
C HIS A 306 -26.09 18.09 29.30
N SER A 307 -25.49 18.18 28.11
CA SER A 307 -25.70 19.33 27.21
C SER A 307 -27.13 19.40 26.67
N LEU A 308 -27.70 18.25 26.30
CA LEU A 308 -29.10 18.14 25.87
C LEU A 308 -30.06 18.49 27.01
N LEU A 309 -29.79 17.95 28.22
CA LEU A 309 -30.57 18.26 29.42
C LEU A 309 -30.58 19.76 29.71
N ALA A 310 -29.42 20.43 29.65
CA ALA A 310 -29.32 21.87 29.86
C ALA A 310 -30.10 22.69 28.81
N SER A 311 -30.19 22.19 27.57
CA SER A 311 -30.94 22.84 26.49
C SER A 311 -32.44 22.72 26.67
N ILE A 312 -32.94 21.55 27.10
CA ILE A 312 -34.35 21.36 27.47
C ILE A 312 -34.71 22.17 28.72
N ALA A 313 -33.84 22.19 29.73
CA ALA A 313 -34.03 22.99 30.94
C ALA A 313 -34.16 24.49 30.64
N ALA A 314 -33.41 24.99 29.65
CA ALA A 314 -33.55 26.36 29.16
C ALA A 314 -34.94 26.62 28.56
N VAL A 315 -35.47 25.71 27.74
CA VAL A 315 -36.83 25.82 27.18
C VAL A 315 -37.87 25.86 28.30
N LEU A 316 -37.81 24.92 29.25
CA LEU A 316 -38.75 24.87 30.37
C LEU A 316 -38.69 26.13 31.25
N THR A 317 -37.49 26.68 31.45
CA THR A 317 -37.29 27.92 32.22
C THR A 317 -37.92 29.12 31.52
N LEU A 318 -37.81 29.23 30.19
CA LEU A 318 -38.46 30.28 29.41
C LEU A 318 -39.99 30.19 29.47
N ALA A 319 -40.52 28.96 29.50
CA ALA A 319 -41.95 28.69 29.68
C ALA A 319 -42.43 28.81 31.15
N LYS A 320 -41.56 29.17 32.10
CA LYS A 320 -41.84 29.25 33.56
C LYS A 320 -42.27 27.92 34.21
N GLY A 321 -41.89 26.81 33.59
CA GLY A 321 -42.20 25.46 34.05
C GLY A 321 -41.21 24.87 35.05
N SER A 322 -41.64 23.83 35.75
CA SER A 322 -40.76 23.02 36.59
C SER A 322 -39.81 22.18 35.74
N GLN A 323 -38.57 22.02 36.22
CA GLN A 323 -37.62 21.07 35.65
C GLN A 323 -37.83 19.63 36.12
N ASP A 324 -38.81 19.37 37.01
CA ASP A 324 -39.10 18.02 37.51
C ASP A 324 -39.46 17.03 36.38
N ALA A 325 -40.10 17.52 35.31
CA ALA A 325 -40.42 16.73 34.12
C ALA A 325 -39.17 16.07 33.49
N ILE A 326 -38.01 16.73 33.57
CA ILE A 326 -36.74 16.21 33.03
C ILE A 326 -36.31 14.94 33.76
N ALA A 327 -36.52 14.87 35.08
CA ALA A 327 -36.13 13.71 35.88
C ALA A 327 -36.84 12.42 35.41
N SER A 328 -38.09 12.55 34.95
CA SER A 328 -38.90 11.42 34.47
C SER A 328 -38.56 10.95 33.05
N VAL A 329 -37.87 11.77 32.25
CA VAL A 329 -37.53 11.45 30.85
C VAL A 329 -36.03 11.20 30.61
N GLN A 330 -35.22 11.12 31.67
CA GLN A 330 -33.76 10.95 31.54
C GLN A 330 -33.36 9.73 30.70
N ASP A 331 -34.07 8.61 30.85
CA ASP A 331 -33.79 7.40 30.08
C ASP A 331 -34.05 7.60 28.58
N ASN A 332 -35.13 8.31 28.22
CA ASN A 332 -35.44 8.65 26.83
C ASN A 332 -34.34 9.55 26.24
N LEU A 333 -33.86 10.54 27.01
CA LEU A 333 -32.78 11.44 26.59
C LEU A 333 -31.45 10.68 26.37
N ARG A 334 -31.14 9.68 27.21
CA ARG A 334 -29.97 8.82 26.99
C ARG A 334 -30.12 7.97 25.73
N VAL A 335 -31.30 7.42 25.48
CA VAL A 335 -31.60 6.66 24.24
C VAL A 335 -31.44 7.56 23.01
N LEU A 336 -31.92 8.81 23.07
CA LEU A 336 -31.72 9.80 22.01
C LEU A 336 -30.24 10.04 21.73
N VAL A 337 -29.44 10.38 22.74
CA VAL A 337 -28.00 10.64 22.57
C VAL A 337 -27.27 9.44 21.96
N ARG A 338 -27.56 8.22 22.44
CA ARG A 338 -26.98 6.98 21.85
C ARG A 338 -27.36 6.81 20.39
N THR A 339 -28.62 7.10 20.04
CA THR A 339 -29.13 6.96 18.68
C THR A 339 -28.50 8.00 17.75
N ILE A 340 -28.29 9.23 18.22
CA ILE A 340 -27.59 10.29 17.48
C ILE A 340 -26.11 9.91 17.24
N LEU A 341 -25.42 9.41 18.27
CA LEU A 341 -24.03 8.96 18.14
C LEU A 341 -23.90 7.74 17.21
N ALA A 342 -24.86 6.82 17.25
CA ALA A 342 -24.92 5.69 16.32
C ALA A 342 -25.15 6.15 14.87
N LEU A 343 -26.07 7.10 14.64
CA LEU A 343 -26.29 7.72 13.33
C LEU A 343 -25.02 8.40 12.81
N ARG A 344 -24.34 9.18 13.65
CA ARG A 344 -23.06 9.81 13.33
C ARG A 344 -22.01 8.79 12.91
N LYS A 345 -21.89 7.68 13.65
CA LYS A 345 -20.94 6.61 13.32
C LYS A 345 -21.28 5.95 11.98
N MET A 346 -22.56 5.68 11.71
CA MET A 346 -22.99 5.08 10.44
C MET A 346 -22.67 5.98 9.24
N ILE A 347 -23.04 7.27 9.32
CA ILE A 347 -22.81 8.22 8.24
C ILE A 347 -21.33 8.58 8.12
N GLY A 348 -20.63 8.74 9.24
CA GLY A 348 -19.26 9.25 9.32
C GLY A 348 -18.19 8.18 9.11
N GLU A 349 -18.41 6.94 9.55
CA GLU A 349 -17.39 5.88 9.56
C GLU A 349 -17.74 4.67 8.68
N GLU A 350 -18.97 4.18 8.76
CA GLU A 350 -19.33 2.84 8.24
C GLU A 350 -19.70 2.82 6.76
N ILE A 351 -20.03 3.98 6.20
CA ILE A 351 -20.31 4.17 4.78
C ILE A 351 -19.20 5.00 4.16
N VAL A 352 -18.56 4.46 3.12
CA VAL A 352 -17.46 5.05 2.35
C VAL A 352 -17.89 5.40 0.94
N GLY A 353 -18.78 4.59 0.33
CA GLY A 353 -19.13 4.72 -1.08
C GLY A 353 -20.00 5.93 -1.42
N THR A 354 -20.79 6.41 -0.45
CA THR A 354 -21.70 7.55 -0.62
C THR A 354 -21.67 8.45 0.61
N ASP A 355 -21.95 9.73 0.42
CA ASP A 355 -22.08 10.68 1.53
C ASP A 355 -23.55 10.97 1.84
N TYR A 356 -23.87 10.95 3.13
CA TYR A 356 -25.17 11.36 3.65
C TYR A 356 -25.02 12.60 4.49
N VAL A 357 -26.00 13.49 4.40
CA VAL A 357 -26.04 14.74 5.17
C VAL A 357 -27.38 14.80 5.87
N VAL A 358 -27.33 14.91 7.19
CA VAL A 358 -28.52 15.23 7.99
C VAL A 358 -28.84 16.70 7.80
N THR A 359 -30.11 17.00 7.52
CA THR A 359 -30.57 18.36 7.27
C THR A 359 -31.71 18.71 8.20
N ILE A 360 -31.82 19.99 8.52
CA ILE A 360 -32.93 20.58 9.27
C ILE A 360 -33.39 21.84 8.57
N GLY A 361 -34.62 22.26 8.83
CA GLY A 361 -35.11 23.54 8.36
C GLY A 361 -34.53 24.65 9.22
N VAL A 362 -33.89 25.63 8.60
CA VAL A 362 -33.33 26.78 9.32
C VAL A 362 -34.44 27.81 9.52
N ALA A 363 -34.52 28.40 10.71
CA ALA A 363 -35.44 29.50 10.97
C ALA A 363 -35.24 30.62 9.93
N ASP A 364 -36.34 31.21 9.46
CA ASP A 364 -36.40 32.23 8.42
C ASP A 364 -36.04 31.77 6.99
N GLU A 365 -35.63 30.51 6.80
CA GLU A 365 -35.48 29.96 5.46
C GLU A 365 -36.84 29.84 4.77
N ARG A 366 -36.86 30.00 3.44
CA ARG A 366 -38.07 29.81 2.65
C ARG A 366 -38.43 28.34 2.58
N PHE A 367 -39.70 28.02 2.81
CA PHE A 367 -40.21 26.67 2.66
C PHE A 367 -40.04 26.17 1.21
N VAL A 368 -39.33 25.04 1.06
CA VAL A 368 -39.07 24.37 -0.21
C VAL A 368 -39.73 22.98 -0.19
N PRO A 369 -40.84 22.77 -0.92
CA PRO A 369 -41.59 21.50 -0.92
C PRO A 369 -40.79 20.26 -1.31
N ASP A 370 -39.71 20.43 -2.06
CA ASP A 370 -38.90 19.31 -2.55
C ASP A 370 -38.12 18.60 -1.43
N ASN A 371 -37.76 19.33 -0.37
CA ASN A 371 -36.97 18.82 0.76
C ASN A 371 -37.61 19.05 2.15
N MET A 372 -38.71 19.81 2.23
CA MET A 372 -39.43 20.13 3.46
C MET A 372 -40.87 19.58 3.46
N GLU A 373 -41.42 19.35 4.66
CA GLU A 373 -42.83 19.02 4.91
C GLU A 373 -43.33 19.88 6.10
N ASP A 374 -44.57 20.37 6.06
CA ASP A 374 -45.15 21.12 7.17
C ASP A 374 -45.61 20.17 8.28
N ALA A 375 -45.08 20.36 9.49
CA ALA A 375 -45.31 19.47 10.62
C ALA A 375 -46.72 19.58 11.22
N LEU A 376 -47.32 20.78 11.18
CA LEU A 376 -48.61 21.05 11.84
C LEU A 376 -49.80 20.88 10.88
N ASP A 377 -49.53 20.91 9.58
CA ASP A 377 -50.56 20.80 8.55
C ASP A 377 -50.03 20.01 7.34
N PRO A 378 -49.89 18.68 7.49
CA PRO A 378 -49.38 17.81 6.43
C PRO A 378 -50.41 17.56 5.30
N ASP A 379 -51.71 17.82 5.54
CA ASP A 379 -52.81 17.35 4.69
C ASP A 379 -53.60 18.47 3.96
N VAL A 380 -53.46 19.75 4.33
CA VAL A 380 -54.25 20.83 3.72
C VAL A 380 -53.52 21.49 2.53
N LYS A 381 -54.19 21.40 1.37
CA LYS A 381 -53.96 22.14 0.11
C LYS A 381 -52.48 22.32 -0.27
N GLY A 382 -51.97 21.32 -1.01
CA GLY A 382 -50.78 21.32 -1.86
C GLY A 382 -49.65 22.27 -1.46
N ASP A 383 -48.51 21.72 -1.05
CA ASP A 383 -47.26 22.41 -0.67
C ASP A 383 -46.88 23.65 -1.52
N ALA A 384 -47.36 23.74 -2.76
CA ALA A 384 -47.27 24.93 -3.62
C ALA A 384 -47.86 26.21 -2.99
N ASP A 385 -48.97 26.13 -2.24
CA ASP A 385 -49.59 27.30 -1.60
C ASP A 385 -48.79 27.79 -0.37
N LYS A 386 -47.98 26.91 0.20
CA LYS A 386 -47.08 27.18 1.33
C LYS A 386 -45.68 27.59 0.88
N ALA A 387 -45.32 27.34 -0.38
CA ALA A 387 -44.02 27.62 -0.95
C ALA A 387 -43.60 29.08 -0.72
N GLY A 388 -42.38 29.27 -0.19
CA GLY A 388 -41.86 30.59 0.13
C GLY A 388 -42.30 31.16 1.48
N SER A 389 -43.19 30.49 2.22
CA SER A 389 -43.48 30.84 3.61
C SER A 389 -42.23 30.66 4.47
N PRO A 390 -41.92 31.58 5.40
CA PRO A 390 -40.73 31.44 6.23
C PRO A 390 -40.92 30.33 7.27
N VAL A 391 -39.88 29.51 7.42
CA VAL A 391 -39.77 28.50 8.48
C VAL A 391 -39.67 29.19 9.84
N PHE A 392 -40.41 28.71 10.82
CA PHE A 392 -40.30 29.11 12.21
C PHE A 392 -39.20 28.32 12.91
N CYS A 393 -39.30 26.99 12.92
CA CYS A 393 -38.32 26.09 13.53
C CYS A 393 -38.38 24.69 12.90
N PRO A 394 -37.31 23.89 13.04
CA PRO A 394 -37.33 22.50 12.62
C PRO A 394 -38.17 21.64 13.58
N SER A 395 -38.80 20.60 13.05
CA SER A 395 -39.59 19.62 13.81
C SER A 395 -39.02 18.21 13.67
N ASP A 396 -38.54 17.82 12.50
CA ASP A 396 -37.90 16.51 12.27
C ASP A 396 -36.57 16.67 11.52
N LEU A 397 -35.69 15.68 11.66
CA LEU A 397 -34.48 15.54 10.86
C LEU A 397 -34.82 15.03 9.46
N GLY A 398 -34.14 15.60 8.47
CA GLY A 398 -34.12 15.13 7.08
C GLY A 398 -32.81 14.43 6.75
N LEU A 399 -32.79 13.76 5.60
CA LEU A 399 -31.63 13.04 5.12
C LEU A 399 -31.47 13.26 3.62
N LEU A 400 -30.31 13.79 3.24
CA LEU A 400 -29.90 13.93 1.85
C LEU A 400 -28.78 12.94 1.53
N ARG A 401 -28.82 12.40 0.33
CA ARG A 401 -27.71 11.68 -0.30
C ARG A 401 -26.99 12.62 -1.26
N VAL A 402 -25.67 12.70 -1.14
CA VAL A 402 -24.84 13.51 -2.03
C VAL A 402 -24.20 12.60 -3.06
N GLU A 403 -24.39 12.93 -4.33
CA GLU A 403 -23.82 12.23 -5.46
C GLU A 403 -22.96 13.17 -6.30
N LYS A 404 -21.84 12.66 -6.81
CA LYS A 404 -21.12 13.32 -7.90
C LYS A 404 -21.85 12.96 -9.20
N PRO A 405 -22.28 13.93 -10.02
CA PRO A 405 -22.97 13.64 -11.27
C PRO A 405 -22.07 12.76 -12.15
N THR A 406 -22.69 11.80 -12.83
CA THR A 406 -22.02 11.01 -13.87
C THR A 406 -21.57 11.95 -14.99
N ALA A 407 -20.46 11.61 -15.65
CA ALA A 407 -19.59 12.43 -16.52
C ALA A 407 -20.22 13.30 -17.64
N ASP A 408 -21.54 13.32 -17.80
CA ASP A 408 -22.28 14.07 -18.82
C ASP A 408 -22.78 15.45 -18.35
N VAL A 409 -22.57 15.83 -17.08
CA VAL A 409 -22.94 17.13 -16.50
C VAL A 409 -21.69 17.82 -15.97
N GLU A 410 -21.60 19.15 -16.10
CA GLU A 410 -20.44 19.98 -15.71
C GLU A 410 -19.76 19.48 -14.41
N GLU A 411 -18.46 19.18 -14.50
CA GLU A 411 -17.64 18.34 -13.60
C GLU A 411 -17.63 18.74 -12.10
N ASN A 412 -18.28 19.83 -11.69
CA ASN A 412 -18.15 20.42 -10.35
C ASN A 412 -19.46 20.59 -9.56
N GLN A 413 -20.63 20.21 -10.08
CA GLN A 413 -21.89 20.41 -9.34
C GLN A 413 -22.31 19.15 -8.60
N LEU A 414 -22.34 19.16 -7.27
CA LEU A 414 -22.82 18.02 -6.48
C LEU A 414 -24.34 17.89 -6.60
N SER A 415 -24.83 16.70 -6.96
CA SER A 415 -26.26 16.37 -6.95
C SER A 415 -26.69 15.98 -5.54
N MET A 416 -27.82 16.50 -5.08
CA MET A 416 -28.42 16.14 -3.79
C MET A 416 -29.75 15.45 -4.02
N LYS A 417 -29.90 14.24 -3.49
CA LYS A 417 -31.14 13.48 -3.55
C LYS A 417 -31.74 13.41 -2.15
N THR A 418 -32.95 13.93 -1.99
CA THR A 418 -33.70 13.82 -0.74
C THR A 418 -34.15 12.37 -0.52
N LEU A 419 -33.74 11.79 0.61
CA LEU A 419 -34.19 10.47 1.06
C LEU A 419 -35.30 10.59 2.12
N ILE A 420 -35.16 11.58 3.01
CA ILE A 420 -36.16 11.93 4.02
C ILE A 420 -36.31 13.46 3.98
N ARG A 421 -37.54 13.94 3.76
CA ARG A 421 -37.85 15.36 3.91
C ARG A 421 -37.84 15.71 5.39
N HIS A 422 -37.23 16.83 5.73
CA HIS A 422 -37.29 17.32 7.12
C HIS A 422 -38.63 18.02 7.34
N LYS A 423 -39.22 17.82 8.52
CA LYS A 423 -40.45 18.52 8.89
C LYS A 423 -40.13 19.85 9.54
N VAL A 424 -40.90 20.87 9.20
CA VAL A 424 -40.73 22.23 9.70
C VAL A 424 -42.06 22.79 10.16
N VAL A 425 -42.02 23.69 11.14
CA VAL A 425 -43.17 24.51 11.51
C VAL A 425 -43.06 25.84 10.79
N LEU A 426 -44.12 26.30 10.13
CA LEU A 426 -44.13 27.57 9.40
C LEU A 426 -44.56 28.72 10.31
N LYS A 427 -43.98 29.92 10.10
CA LYS A 427 -44.35 31.13 10.87
C LYS A 427 -45.82 31.48 10.72
N ARG A 428 -46.38 31.27 9.54
CA ARG A 428 -47.78 31.51 9.24
C ARG A 428 -48.70 30.66 10.12
N THR A 429 -48.40 29.36 10.27
CA THR A 429 -49.18 28.45 11.10
C THR A 429 -49.15 28.87 12.58
N ILE A 430 -47.98 29.30 13.06
CA ILE A 430 -47.85 29.86 14.42
C ILE A 430 -48.69 31.13 14.60
N GLN A 431 -48.72 32.04 13.61
CA GLN A 431 -49.53 33.25 13.67
C GLN A 431 -51.04 32.93 13.71
N GLU A 432 -51.48 31.96 12.91
CA GLU A 432 -52.87 31.50 12.90
C GLU A 432 -53.26 30.93 14.28
N LEU A 433 -52.41 30.09 14.88
CA LEU A 433 -52.62 29.57 16.24
C LEU A 433 -52.63 30.66 17.32
N LEU A 434 -51.73 31.64 17.24
CA LEU A 434 -51.70 32.77 18.19
C LEU A 434 -52.95 33.67 18.07
N ALA A 435 -53.49 33.83 16.86
CA ALA A 435 -54.73 34.56 16.63
C ALA A 435 -55.94 33.83 17.22
N GLU A 436 -55.98 32.49 17.12
CA GLU A 436 -57.02 31.66 17.75
C GLU A 436 -56.94 31.69 19.29
N ALA A 437 -55.75 31.86 19.85
CA ALA A 437 -55.53 31.98 21.29
C ALA A 437 -55.99 33.32 21.92
N ASN A 438 -56.62 34.22 21.15
CA ASN A 438 -57.09 35.55 21.58
C ASN A 438 -56.00 36.47 22.16
N LEU A 439 -54.76 36.37 21.66
CA LEU A 439 -53.71 37.34 21.96
C LEU A 439 -54.00 38.66 21.24
N SER A 440 -53.61 39.79 21.84
CA SER A 440 -53.90 41.10 21.24
C SER A 440 -53.18 41.26 19.89
N GLU A 441 -53.82 41.91 18.90
CA GLU A 441 -53.19 42.20 17.60
C GLU A 441 -51.85 42.95 17.76
N ASP A 442 -51.69 43.73 18.83
CA ASP A 442 -50.46 44.45 19.18
C ASP A 442 -49.32 43.49 19.61
N GLU A 443 -49.61 42.45 20.39
CA GLU A 443 -48.63 41.41 20.76
C GLU A 443 -48.21 40.58 19.55
N ILE A 444 -49.16 40.27 18.64
CA ILE A 444 -48.89 39.55 17.39
C ILE A 444 -48.04 40.42 16.45
N ALA A 445 -48.38 41.70 16.29
CA ALA A 445 -47.64 42.64 15.46
C ALA A 445 -46.22 42.92 15.99
N GLU A 446 -46.02 43.00 17.31
CA GLU A 446 -44.69 43.20 17.90
C GLU A 446 -43.77 41.98 17.70
N VAL A 447 -44.31 40.76 17.87
CA VAL A 447 -43.57 39.51 17.62
C VAL A 447 -43.14 39.40 16.16
N VAL A 448 -43.98 39.86 15.22
CA VAL A 448 -43.73 39.78 13.77
C VAL A 448 -42.84 40.92 13.27
N ALA A 449 -43.09 42.18 13.64
CA ALA A 449 -42.33 43.34 13.14
C ALA A 449 -40.85 43.30 13.55
N GLN A 450 -40.55 42.81 14.76
CA GLN A 450 -39.16 42.64 15.21
C GLN A 450 -38.50 41.37 14.66
N SER A 451 -39.23 40.51 13.94
CA SER A 451 -38.62 39.41 13.18
C SER A 451 -38.03 39.89 11.85
N VAL A 452 -38.62 40.92 11.25
CA VAL A 452 -38.10 41.57 10.03
C VAL A 452 -36.87 42.43 10.33
N ALA A 453 -36.86 43.14 11.47
CA ALA A 453 -35.76 44.05 11.83
C ALA A 453 -34.42 43.34 12.20
N VAL A 454 -34.45 42.08 12.65
CA VAL A 454 -33.22 41.32 12.95
C VAL A 454 -32.56 40.80 11.67
N ALA A 455 -33.33 40.56 10.60
CA ALA A 455 -32.80 40.15 9.30
C ALA A 455 -32.03 41.28 8.59
N GLU A 456 -32.37 42.55 8.85
CA GLU A 456 -31.65 43.71 8.28
C GLU A 456 -30.39 44.10 9.08
N GLY A 457 -30.21 43.59 10.31
CA GLY A 457 -29.06 43.89 11.17
C GLY A 457 -27.87 42.93 11.03
N TYR A 458 -27.98 41.91 10.18
CA TYR A 458 -26.96 40.86 9.97
C TYR A 458 -26.52 40.70 8.49
N LEU A 459 -26.92 41.63 7.61
CA LEU A 459 -26.23 41.91 6.35
C LEU A 459 -25.13 42.94 6.59
#